data_AF-A0A0F8ZGH8-F1
#
_entry.id   AF-A0A0F8ZGH8-F1
#
_cell.length_a   1.000
_cell.length_b   1.000
_cell.length_c   1.000
_cell.angle_alpha   90.00
_cell.angle_beta   90.00
_cell.angle_gamma   90.00
#
_symmetry.space_group_name_H-M   'P 1'
#
loop_
_entity.id
_entity.type
_entity.pdbx_description
1 polymer ?
#
loop_
_entity_poly.entity_id
_entity_poly.type
_entity_poly.pdbx_seq_one_letter_code
_entity_poly.pdbx_strand_id
1 'polypeptide(L)' 'MEKKWVVIEQPCGCCGVKNKDGKVWGYPMVKGAAEAVVDFANWLER' A
#
# COMPACT_ATOMS: atom_id res chain seq x y z
N MET A 1 6.44 17.61 -1.49
CA MET A 1 5.09 17.03 -1.25
C MET A 1 5.31 15.63 -0.72
N GLU A 2 5.06 15.40 0.56
CA GLU A 2 5.11 14.05 1.15
C GLU A 2 4.23 13.13 0.32
N LYS A 3 4.75 12.06 -0.26
CA LYS A 3 3.96 10.99 -0.85
C LYS A 3 4.63 9.69 -0.40
N LYS A 4 3.94 8.93 0.42
CA LYS A 4 4.46 7.69 1.00
C LYS A 4 3.29 6.73 1.07
N TRP A 5 3.13 5.92 0.02
CA TRP A 5 2.22 4.78 0.06
C TRP A 5 2.60 3.91 1.26
N VAL A 6 1.61 3.40 2.00
CA VAL A 6 1.81 2.56 3.19
C VAL A 6 0.96 1.31 3.11
N VAL A 7 1.44 0.22 3.70
CA VAL A 7 0.65 -1.00 3.88
C VAL A 7 -0.43 -0.74 4.92
N ILE A 8 -1.64 -1.19 4.63
CA ILE A 8 -2.75 -1.24 5.58
C ILE A 8 -3.11 -2.69 5.82
N GLU A 9 -3.22 -3.10 7.08
CA GLU A 9 -3.56 -4.46 7.50
C GLU A 9 -4.92 -4.43 8.19
N GLN A 10 -5.82 -5.34 7.80
CA GLN A 10 -7.13 -5.50 8.41
C GLN A 10 -7.11 -6.63 9.46
N PRO A 11 -8.00 -6.62 10.46
CA PRO A 11 -8.08 -7.68 11.46
C PRO A 11 -8.29 -9.10 10.89
N CYS A 12 -8.82 -9.21 9.67
CA CYS A 12 -8.98 -10.47 8.95
C CYS A 12 -7.69 -11.01 8.29
N GLY A 13 -6.54 -10.34 8.48
CA GLY A 13 -5.24 -10.73 7.90
C GLY A 13 -5.03 -10.28 6.45
N CYS A 14 -6.03 -9.66 5.82
CA CYS A 14 -5.92 -9.08 4.49
C CYS A 14 -5.18 -7.75 4.53
N CYS A 15 -4.31 -7.53 3.55
CA CYS A 15 -3.55 -6.30 3.39
C CYS A 15 -4.01 -5.51 2.15
N GLY A 16 -3.68 -4.23 2.13
CA GLY A 16 -3.81 -3.33 1.00
C GLY A 16 -2.72 -2.26 1.05
N VAL A 17 -2.70 -1.33 0.10
CA VAL A 17 -1.85 -0.14 0.19
C VAL A 17 -2.69 1.13 0.16
N LYS A 18 -2.31 2.15 0.92
CA LYS A 18 -3.02 3.44 1.01
C LYS A 18 -2.05 4.60 0.80
N ASN A 19 -2.46 5.60 0.03
CA ASN A 19 -1.71 6.85 -0.09
C ASN A 19 -2.26 7.93 0.86
N LYS A 20 -1.59 9.08 0.92
CA LYS A 20 -1.99 10.22 1.76
C LYS A 20 -3.37 10.81 1.42
N ASP A 21 -3.80 10.67 0.17
CA ASP A 21 -5.09 11.19 -0.32
C ASP A 21 -6.23 10.23 0.04
N GLY A 22 -5.92 9.14 0.72
CA GLY A 22 -6.89 8.14 1.14
C GLY A 22 -7.17 7.05 0.10
N LYS A 23 -6.52 7.10 -1.07
CA LYS A 23 -6.70 6.11 -2.14
C LYS A 23 -6.12 4.77 -1.71
N VAL A 24 -6.88 3.70 -1.93
CA VAL A 24 -6.49 2.33 -1.61
C VAL A 24 -6.30 1.50 -2.88
N TRP A 25 -5.23 0.71 -2.94
CA TRP A 25 -4.98 -0.27 -4.01
C TRP A 25 -4.78 -1.68 -3.49
N GLY A 26 -5.07 -2.64 -4.38
CA GLY A 26 -4.74 -4.07 -4.24
C GLY A 26 -5.41 -4.80 -3.09
N TYR A 27 -6.42 -4.23 -2.42
CA TYR A 27 -7.16 -4.93 -1.38
C TYR A 27 -8.20 -5.89 -1.99
N PRO A 28 -8.30 -7.15 -1.53
CA PRO A 28 -7.44 -7.82 -0.55
C PRO A 28 -6.19 -8.46 -1.18
N MET A 29 -5.04 -8.35 -0.50
CA MET A 29 -3.82 -9.07 -0.87
C MET A 29 -3.06 -9.57 0.36
N VAL A 30 -2.15 -10.53 0.14
CA VAL A 30 -1.22 -10.99 1.18
C VAL A 30 -0.17 -9.91 1.50
N LYS A 31 0.35 -9.91 2.72
CA LYS A 31 1.29 -8.87 3.21
C LYS A 31 2.49 -8.63 2.28
N GLY A 32 3.15 -9.68 1.82
CA GLY A 32 4.30 -9.55 0.92
C GLY A 32 3.97 -8.89 -0.43
N ALA A 33 2.75 -9.09 -0.95
CA ALA A 33 2.30 -8.40 -2.15
C ALA A 33 2.05 -6.91 -1.88
N ALA A 34 1.45 -6.57 -0.74
CA ALA A 34 1.24 -5.17 -0.35
C ALA A 34 2.57 -4.43 -0.15
N GLU A 35 3.57 -5.06 0.48
CA GLU A 35 4.92 -4.51 0.66
C GLU A 35 5.59 -4.23 -0.70
N ALA A 36 5.56 -5.17 -1.64
CA ALA A 36 6.10 -4.99 -2.98
C ALA A 36 5.40 -3.86 -3.76
N VAL A 37 4.08 -3.72 -3.62
CA VAL A 37 3.30 -2.63 -4.24
C VAL A 37 3.66 -1.28 -3.63
N VAL A 38 3.88 -1.21 -2.31
CA VAL A 38 4.35 0.03 -1.64
C VAL A 38 5.71 0.45 -2.20
N ASP A 39 6.66 -0.47 -2.28
CA ASP A 39 8.01 -0.18 -2.78
C ASP A 39 7.96 0.31 -4.24
N PHE A 40 7.18 -0.37 -5.08
CA PHE A 40 6.99 0.03 -6.47
C PHE A 40 6.30 1.40 -6.61
N ALA A 41 5.22 1.65 -5.86
CA ALA A 41 4.48 2.90 -5.92
C ALA A 41 5.33 4.09 -5.43
N ASN A 42 6.09 3.88 -4.35
CA ASN A 42 7.02 4.88 -3.85
C ASN A 42 8.22 5.10 -4.79
N TRP A 43 8.66 4.08 -5.54
CA TRP A 43 9.68 4.22 -6.58
C TRP A 43 9.19 5.05 -7.77
N LEU A 44 7.96 4.81 -8.27
CA LEU A 44 7.36 5.57 -9.37
C LEU A 44 7.17 7.07 -9.06
N GLU A 45 7.05 7.42 -7.78
CA GLU A 45 6.83 8.79 -7.34
C GLU A 45 8.13 9.54 -6.95
N ARG A 46 9.30 8.93 -7.14
CA ARG A 46 10.62 9.59 -7.02
C ARG A 46 10.94 10.43 -8.24
#